data_AF-B0XCI2-F1
#
_entry.id   AF-B0XCI2-F1
#
_cell.length_a   1.000
_cell.length_b   1.000
_cell.length_c   1.000
_cell.angle_alpha   90.00
_cell.angle_beta   90.00
_cell.angle_gamma   90.00
#
_symmetry.space_group_name_H-M   'P 1'
#
loop_
_entity.id
_entity.type
_entity.pdbx_description
1 polymer ?
#
loop_
_entity_poly.entity_id
_entity_poly.type
_entity_poly.pdbx_seq_one_letter_code
_entity_poly.pdbx_strand_id
1 'polypeptide(L)'
;MHRVVNNAYEFIEVETCCLHEGRMIDSGTEWTDPDDPCDHYKCVSGVVTRSRIKCHTPCSSPLPLKHGQCCPICLARIPMPHKRPPIDNSTD
;
A
#
# COMPACT_ATOMS: atom_id res chain seq x y z
N MET A 1 -12.58 23.23 -6.22
CA MET A 1 -13.87 23.89 -6.56
C MET A 1 -14.38 24.50 -5.27
N HIS A 2 -15.13 25.60 -5.30
CA HIS A 2 -15.68 26.20 -4.08
C HIS A 2 -17.15 26.51 -4.28
N ARG A 3 -17.94 26.34 -3.22
CA ARG A 3 -19.31 26.82 -3.17
C ARG A 3 -19.43 27.80 -2.01
N VAL A 4 -20.23 28.84 -2.22
CA VAL A 4 -20.56 29.81 -1.18
C VAL A 4 -21.78 29.29 -0.44
N VAL A 5 -21.64 29.06 0.86
CA VAL A 5 -22.73 28.70 1.77
C VAL A 5 -22.73 29.70 2.91
N ASN A 6 -23.86 30.39 3.14
CA ASN A 6 -24.00 31.39 4.22
C ASN A 6 -22.87 32.45 4.26
N ASN A 7 -22.48 33.01 3.11
CA ASN A 7 -21.37 33.96 2.98
C ASN A 7 -19.98 33.44 3.42
N ALA A 8 -19.84 32.13 3.63
CA ALA A 8 -18.55 31.47 3.81
C ALA A 8 -18.15 30.74 2.53
N TYR A 9 -16.86 30.79 2.19
CA TYR A 9 -16.30 29.95 1.13
C TYR A 9 -16.02 28.56 1.70
N GLU A 10 -16.75 27.56 1.22
CA GLU A 10 -16.51 26.17 1.57
C GLU A 10 -15.64 25.52 0.48
N PHE A 11 -14.60 24.80 0.90
CA PHE A 11 -13.76 24.02 -0.01
C PHE A 11 -14.56 22.78 -0.43
N ILE A 12 -14.89 22.66 -1.71
CA ILE A 12 -15.42 21.40 -2.23
C ILE A 12 -14.21 20.56 -2.62
N GLU A 13 -13.98 19.48 -1.87
CA GLU A 13 -13.14 18.38 -2.30
C GLU A 13 -13.79 17.77 -3.54
N VAL A 14 -13.22 18.07 -4.71
CA VAL A 14 -13.64 17.41 -5.94
C VAL A 14 -13.01 16.03 -5.89
N GLU A 15 -13.75 15.06 -5.36
CA GLU A 15 -13.36 13.66 -5.41
C GLU A 15 -13.45 13.19 -6.87
N THR A 16 -12.35 13.31 -7.60
CA THR A 16 -12.26 12.81 -8.97
C THR A 16 -12.05 11.30 -8.94
N CYS A 17 -13.06 10.57 -9.42
CA CYS A 17 -12.99 9.12 -9.65
C CYS A 17 -11.99 8.77 -10.77
N CYS A 18 -11.55 7.52 -10.79
CA CYS A 18 -10.67 6.97 -11.83
C CYS A 18 -11.44 6.03 -12.75
N LEU A 19 -11.03 5.96 -14.03
CA LEU A 19 -11.48 4.93 -14.96
C LEU A 19 -10.38 3.86 -15.08
N HIS A 20 -10.64 2.66 -14.59
CA HIS A 20 -9.71 1.53 -14.62
C HIS A 20 -10.39 0.29 -15.20
N GLU A 21 -9.86 -0.28 -16.28
CA GLU A 21 -10.44 -1.47 -16.95
C GLU A 21 -11.95 -1.34 -17.26
N GLY A 22 -12.37 -0.13 -17.66
CA GLY A 22 -13.78 0.17 -17.94
C GLY A 22 -14.67 0.33 -16.70
N ARG A 23 -14.12 0.30 -15.49
CA ARG A 23 -14.82 0.52 -14.22
C ARG A 23 -14.52 1.90 -13.65
N MET A 24 -15.55 2.56 -13.15
CA MET A 24 -15.42 3.78 -12.36
C MET A 24 -15.05 3.39 -10.94
N ILE A 25 -13.93 3.91 -10.45
CA ILE A 25 -13.41 3.68 -9.12
C ILE A 25 -13.44 5.00 -8.35
N ASP A 26 -14.04 5.01 -7.17
CA ASP A 26 -14.14 6.22 -6.36
C ASP A 26 -12.76 6.71 -5.90
N SER A 27 -12.61 8.03 -5.80
CA SER A 27 -11.37 8.63 -5.28
C SER A 27 -11.13 8.16 -3.85
N GLY A 28 -9.89 7.78 -3.53
CA GLY A 28 -9.50 7.21 -2.24
C GLY A 28 -9.61 5.69 -2.17
N THR A 29 -10.18 5.02 -3.18
CA THR A 29 -10.31 3.56 -3.19
C THR A 29 -8.95 2.88 -3.40
N GLU A 30 -8.71 1.83 -2.62
CA GLU A 30 -7.55 0.95 -2.69
C GLU A 30 -8.01 -0.49 -2.99
N TRP A 31 -7.34 -1.17 -3.91
CA TRP A 31 -7.65 -2.54 -4.30
C TRP A 31 -6.40 -3.32 -4.72
N THR A 32 -6.52 -4.65 -4.75
CA THR A 32 -5.45 -5.54 -5.22
C THR A 32 -5.87 -6.24 -6.50
N ASP A 33 -4.88 -6.67 -7.27
CA ASP A 33 -5.13 -7.50 -8.44
C ASP A 33 -5.68 -8.88 -7.99
N PRO A 34 -6.79 -9.37 -8.59
CA PRO A 34 -7.30 -10.69 -8.29
C PRO A 34 -6.36 -11.82 -8.73
N ASP A 35 -5.53 -11.58 -9.76
CA ASP A 35 -4.58 -12.55 -10.31
C ASP A 35 -3.21 -12.45 -9.60
N ASP A 36 -2.79 -11.25 -9.20
CA ASP A 36 -1.57 -11.02 -8.40
C ASP A 36 -1.84 -10.18 -7.13
N PRO A 37 -2.02 -10.81 -5.95
CA PRO A 37 -2.30 -10.10 -4.70
C PRO A 37 -1.14 -9.15 -4.28
N CYS A 38 0.03 -9.23 -4.92
CA CYS A 38 1.14 -8.33 -4.69
C CYS A 38 1.07 -7.02 -5.46
N ASP A 39 0.21 -6.92 -6.48
CA ASP A 39 -0.07 -5.66 -7.15
C ASP A 39 -1.21 -4.94 -6.43
N HIS A 40 -0.88 -3.77 -5.90
CA HIS A 40 -1.80 -2.90 -5.18
C HIS A 40 -2.03 -1.62 -5.96
N TYR A 41 -3.28 -1.26 -6.12
CA TYR A 41 -3.74 -0.09 -6.85
C TYR A 41 -4.43 0.88 -5.91
N LYS A 42 -4.26 2.17 -6.20
CA LYS A 42 -4.94 3.24 -5.50
C LYS A 42 -5.44 4.29 -6.47
N CYS A 43 -6.70 4.67 -6.36
CA CYS A 43 -7.26 5.80 -7.09
C CYS A 43 -7.21 7.03 -6.18
N VAL A 44 -6.53 8.10 -6.59
CA VAL A 44 -6.60 9.39 -5.90
C VAL A 44 -6.69 10.49 -6.92
N SER A 45 -7.71 11.33 -6.79
CA SER A 45 -7.85 12.54 -7.61
C SER A 45 -7.81 12.26 -9.13
N GLY A 46 -8.43 11.16 -9.57
CA GLY A 46 -8.49 10.76 -10.98
C GLY A 46 -7.23 10.06 -11.50
N VAL A 47 -6.23 9.83 -10.63
CA VAL A 47 -5.00 9.12 -10.98
C VAL A 47 -4.99 7.74 -10.34
N VAL A 48 -4.84 6.70 -11.17
CA VAL A 48 -4.57 5.34 -10.69
C VAL A 48 -3.08 5.15 -10.49
N THR A 49 -2.69 4.83 -9.27
CA THR A 49 -1.30 4.49 -8.92
C THR A 49 -1.20 2.99 -8.71
N ARG A 50 -0.29 2.34 -9.44
CA ARG A 50 0.08 0.94 -9.22
C ARG A 50 1.34 0.86 -8.37
N SER A 51 1.32 0.01 -7.37
CA SER A 51 2.42 -0.26 -6.46
C SER A 51 2.58 -1.76 -6.28
N ARG A 52 3.82 -2.24 -6.32
CA ARG A 52 4.11 -3.66 -6.10
C ARG A 52 4.62 -3.86 -4.69
N ILE A 53 3.96 -4.71 -3.94
CA ILE A 53 4.34 -5.07 -2.57
C ILE A 53 5.66 -5.85 -2.63
N LYS A 54 6.67 -5.35 -1.92
CA LYS A 54 7.94 -6.05 -1.72
C LYS A 54 7.97 -6.65 -0.31
N CYS A 55 7.85 -7.96 -0.23
CA CYS A 55 7.90 -8.66 1.05
C CYS A 55 9.36 -8.79 1.53
N HIS A 56 9.62 -8.36 2.75
CA HIS A 56 10.85 -8.69 3.45
C HIS A 56 10.57 -9.78 4.47
N THR A 57 11.07 -10.99 4.23
CA THR A 57 10.81 -12.18 5.05
C THR A 57 12.10 -12.68 5.68
N PRO A 58 12.55 -12.08 6.79
CA PRO A 58 13.73 -12.55 7.51
C PRO A 58 13.34 -13.79 8.31
N CYS A 59 13.17 -14.93 7.63
CA CYS A 59 13.00 -16.23 8.27
C CYS A 59 13.47 -17.37 7.35
N SER A 60 14.09 -18.40 7.93
CA SER A 60 14.66 -19.52 7.16
C SER A 60 13.61 -20.48 6.59
N SER A 61 12.38 -20.45 7.12
CA SER A 61 11.27 -21.30 6.68
C SER A 61 9.94 -20.56 6.78
N PRO A 62 9.59 -19.72 5.79
CA PRO A 62 8.28 -19.08 5.72
C PRO A 62 7.14 -20.10 5.59
N LEU A 63 5.96 -19.78 6.12
CA LEU A 63 4.77 -20.58 5.85
C LEU A 63 4.35 -20.45 4.38
N PRO A 64 3.74 -21.49 3.80
CA PRO A 64 3.13 -21.39 2.48
C PRO A 64 2.10 -20.27 2.45
N LEU A 65 2.16 -19.45 1.40
CA LEU A 65 1.22 -18.37 1.13
C LEU A 65 -0.21 -18.92 1.10
N LYS A 66 -1.11 -18.29 1.86
CA LYS A 66 -2.54 -18.58 1.73
C LYS A 66 -3.07 -17.89 0.47
N HIS A 67 -4.11 -18.46 -0.14
CA HIS A 67 -4.80 -17.84 -1.27
C HIS A 67 -5.24 -16.40 -0.91
N GLY A 68 -4.90 -15.44 -1.78
CA GLY A 68 -5.20 -14.02 -1.58
C GLY A 68 -4.21 -13.25 -0.68
N GLN A 69 -3.10 -13.86 -0.25
CA GLN A 69 -2.03 -13.14 0.44
C GLN A 69 -0.83 -12.94 -0.51
N CYS A 70 -0.27 -11.73 -0.51
CA CYS A 70 0.97 -11.44 -1.23
C CYS A 70 2.21 -11.94 -0.48
N CYS A 71 2.27 -11.72 0.84
CA CYS A 71 3.48 -11.98 1.63
C CYS A 71 3.32 -13.23 2.51
N PRO A 72 4.35 -14.09 2.59
CA PRO A 72 4.31 -15.24 3.47
C PRO A 72 4.48 -14.79 4.93
N ILE A 73 3.87 -15.55 5.82
CA ILE A 73 3.90 -15.28 7.26
C ILE A 73 5.01 -16.12 7.88
N CYS A 74 5.85 -15.51 8.71
CA CYS A 74 6.78 -16.25 9.55
C CYS A 74 6.08 -16.57 10.88
N LEU A 75 6.11 -17.84 11.33
CA LEU A 75 5.68 -18.19 12.68
C LEU A 75 6.62 -17.50 13.68
N ALA A 76 6.09 -16.53 14.42
CA ALA A 76 6.85 -15.75 15.40
C ALA A 76 7.22 -16.61 16.62
N ARG A 77 8.19 -17.52 16.46
CA ARG A 77 8.82 -18.28 17.56
C ARG A 77 10.27 -18.66 17.31
N ILE A 78 10.98 -17.93 16.46
CA ILE A 78 12.45 -17.91 16.54
C ILE A 78 12.84 -16.45 16.76
N PRO A 79 13.30 -16.08 17.96
CA PRO A 79 14.04 -14.84 18.14
C PRO A 79 15.19 -14.91 17.16
N MET A 80 15.12 -14.14 16.07
CA MET A 80 16.30 -13.95 15.25
C MET A 80 17.36 -13.34 16.17
N PRO A 81 18.61 -13.86 16.19
CA PRO A 81 19.68 -13.08 16.74
C PRO A 81 19.77 -11.85 15.85
N HIS A 82 19.31 -10.70 16.36
CA HIS A 82 19.61 -9.41 15.77
C HIS A 82 21.14 -9.31 15.74
N LYS A 83 21.77 -9.73 14.65
CA LYS A 83 23.04 -9.12 14.24
C LYS A 83 22.67 -7.71 13.82
N ARG A 84 22.51 -6.83 14.82
CA ARG A 84 22.66 -5.40 14.62
C ARG A 84 24.01 -5.27 13.90
N PRO A 85 24.06 -4.74 12.67
CA PRO A 85 25.36 -4.44 12.06
C PRO A 85 26.14 -3.59 13.07
N PRO A 86 27.46 -3.81 13.23
CA PRO A 86 28.27 -2.90 14.03
C PRO A 86 27.97 -1.49 13.51
N ILE A 87 27.57 -0.61 14.42
CA ILE A 87 27.49 0.82 14.11
C ILE A 87 28.95 1.22 13.93
N ASP A 88 29.42 1.30 12.69
CA ASP A 88 30.72 1.88 12.42
C ASP A 88 30.57 3.40 12.59
N ASN A 89 30.78 3.86 13.81
CA ASN A 89 31.04 5.27 14.04
C ASN A 89 32.52 5.52 13.72
N SER A 90 32.90 5.29 12.45
CA SER A 90 34.12 5.85 11.90
C SER A 90 33.79 7.28 11.46
N THR A 91 33.63 8.16 12.44
CA THR A 91 33.81 9.58 12.21
C THR A 91 35.31 9.82 12.26
N ASP A 92 35.90 10.12 11.10
CA ASP A 92 37.25 10.71 10.96
C ASP A 92 37.44 11.90 11.92
#